data_AF-A0A2G8LBA1-F1
#
_entry.id   AF-A0A2G8LBA1-F1
#
_cell.length_a   1.000
_cell.length_b   1.000
_cell.length_c   1.000
_cell.angle_alpha   90.00
_cell.angle_beta   90.00
_cell.angle_gamma   90.00
#
_symmetry.space_group_name_H-M   'P 1'
#
loop_
_entity.id
_entity.type
_entity.pdbx_description
1 polymer ?
#
loop_
_entity_poly.entity_id
_entity_poly.type
_entity_poly.pdbx_seq_one_letter_code
_entity_poly.pdbx_strand_id
1 'polypeptide(L)'
;MPSTGAPIAAQEAMTCMVRNLAALLQDQATLTVDGEPKPLTSVMSSLPDHVIEDIKVRTCFVTNLERAKSIQQSNLQNDDTKWPPPPSSVDYPLDGGSKLLISGKVREVACEVLFEQDREEKSVSTTILDSIIQCPVDVRKAMAENLVLIGGTVMLPGFAHRLIGELKELLERPYYKERLAISSFKIHSPPCEANYTAWLGGAVTSYLSSFILLSCNFVSFPSFYLLSGALFGAMEILSYRSLSRDAYKQSGKVPDWCSLDEAVQEAEVVPKERTPFKQLEALRKLSLEKSPASTSTASSTSSSPSVKK
;
A
#
# COMPACT_ATOMS: atom_id res chain seq x y z
N MET A 1 13.57 24.78 -7.32
CA MET A 1 12.85 24.27 -6.13
C MET A 1 12.82 22.76 -6.25
N PRO A 2 13.22 21.98 -5.23
CA PRO A 2 13.13 20.54 -5.29
C PRO A 2 11.66 20.11 -5.16
N SER A 3 11.16 19.39 -6.15
CA SER A 3 9.85 18.75 -6.11
C SER A 3 9.77 17.72 -4.98
N THR A 4 8.64 17.64 -4.30
CA THR A 4 8.31 16.64 -3.28
C THR A 4 8.29 15.22 -3.88
N GLY A 5 9.46 14.61 -3.98
CA GLY A 5 9.73 13.39 -4.76
C GLY A 5 9.33 12.05 -4.13
N ALA A 6 8.43 12.04 -3.13
CA ALA A 6 8.06 10.81 -2.42
C ALA A 6 7.40 9.71 -3.30
N PRO A 7 6.48 10.01 -4.26
CA PRO A 7 5.83 8.94 -5.03
C PRO A 7 6.66 8.45 -6.23
N ILE A 8 7.60 9.26 -6.72
CA ILE A 8 8.37 8.96 -7.95
C ILE A 8 9.29 7.75 -7.74
N ALA A 9 10.00 7.71 -6.61
CA ALA A 9 10.98 6.65 -6.30
C ALA A 9 10.38 5.22 -6.31
N ALA A 10 9.11 5.05 -5.91
CA ALA A 10 8.47 3.74 -5.86
C ALA A 10 8.16 3.17 -7.26
N GLN A 11 7.78 4.04 -8.21
CA GLN A 11 7.44 3.65 -9.58
C GLN A 11 8.71 3.47 -10.44
N GLU A 12 9.75 4.25 -10.17
CA GLU A 12 11.08 4.07 -10.73
C GLU A 12 11.73 2.76 -10.26
N ALA A 13 11.62 2.41 -8.97
CA ALA A 13 12.17 1.17 -8.42
C ALA A 13 11.61 -0.11 -9.08
N MET A 14 10.30 -0.15 -9.36
CA MET A 14 9.70 -1.28 -10.10
C MET A 14 10.23 -1.37 -11.54
N THR A 15 10.33 -0.22 -12.22
CA THR A 15 10.84 -0.15 -13.60
C THR A 15 12.33 -0.56 -13.66
N CYS A 16 13.12 -0.15 -12.67
CA CYS A 16 14.53 -0.51 -12.53
C CYS A 16 14.69 -2.02 -12.35
N MET A 17 13.93 -2.63 -11.45
CA MET A 17 13.94 -4.08 -11.21
C MET A 17 13.62 -4.89 -12.48
N VAL A 18 12.58 -4.50 -13.23
CA VAL A 18 12.18 -5.18 -14.47
C VAL A 18 13.28 -5.06 -15.54
N ARG A 19 13.91 -3.90 -15.70
CA ARG A 19 15.04 -3.71 -16.62
C ARG A 19 16.27 -4.51 -16.21
N ASN A 20 16.60 -4.55 -14.92
CA ASN A 20 17.71 -5.35 -14.39
C ASN A 20 17.48 -6.84 -14.66
N LEU A 21 16.28 -7.35 -14.36
CA LEU A 21 15.90 -8.72 -14.68
C LEU A 21 15.99 -9.04 -16.18
N ALA A 22 15.55 -8.12 -17.05
CA ALA A 22 15.67 -8.30 -18.50
C ALA A 22 17.13 -8.45 -18.96
N ALA A 23 18.04 -7.61 -18.46
CA ALA A 23 19.47 -7.67 -18.76
C ALA A 23 20.12 -8.96 -18.24
N LEU A 24 19.81 -9.36 -16.99
CA LEU A 24 20.33 -10.59 -16.39
C LEU A 24 19.83 -11.86 -17.10
N LEU A 25 18.57 -11.85 -17.59
CA LEU A 25 18.03 -12.95 -18.39
C LEU A 25 18.69 -13.04 -19.78
N GLN A 26 19.03 -11.90 -20.41
CA GLN A 26 19.79 -11.90 -21.66
C GLN A 26 21.20 -12.49 -21.47
N ASP A 27 21.89 -12.16 -20.38
CA ASP A 27 23.25 -12.64 -20.11
C ASP A 27 23.32 -14.12 -19.68
N GLN A 28 22.42 -14.55 -18.77
CA GLN A 28 22.59 -15.81 -18.03
C GLN A 28 21.49 -16.86 -18.24
N ALA A 29 20.41 -16.56 -18.97
CA ALA A 29 19.36 -17.55 -19.20
C ALA A 29 19.68 -18.45 -20.40
N THR A 30 19.50 -19.76 -20.20
CA THR A 30 19.56 -20.76 -21.27
C THR A 30 18.16 -21.27 -21.60
N LEU A 31 17.93 -21.51 -22.87
CA LEU A 31 16.64 -21.89 -23.43
C LEU A 31 16.79 -23.25 -24.11
N THR A 32 16.06 -24.24 -23.59
CA THR A 32 16.04 -25.60 -24.11
C THR A 32 15.07 -25.67 -25.29
N VAL A 33 15.61 -25.79 -26.50
CA VAL A 33 14.87 -26.07 -27.75
C VAL A 33 15.15 -27.52 -28.14
N ASP A 34 14.11 -28.33 -28.33
CA ASP A 34 14.22 -29.73 -28.77
C ASP A 34 15.15 -30.62 -27.91
N GLY A 35 15.33 -30.25 -26.63
CA GLY A 35 16.21 -30.95 -25.68
C GLY A 35 17.62 -30.34 -25.55
N GLU A 36 18.04 -29.48 -26.47
CA GLU A 36 19.38 -28.87 -26.47
C GLU A 36 19.37 -27.47 -25.82
N PRO A 37 20.27 -27.19 -24.85
CA PRO A 37 20.37 -25.89 -24.20
C PRO A 37 21.10 -24.87 -25.10
N LYS A 38 20.42 -23.79 -25.48
CA LYS A 38 20.98 -22.67 -26.26
C LYS A 38 20.93 -21.38 -25.43
N PRO A 39 21.90 -20.46 -25.54
CA PRO A 39 21.81 -19.17 -24.83
C PRO A 39 20.67 -18.33 -25.42
N LEU A 40 19.95 -17.59 -24.56
CA LEU A 40 18.76 -16.81 -24.96
C LEU A 40 19.05 -15.86 -26.13
N THR A 41 20.21 -15.19 -26.10
CA THR A 41 20.72 -14.26 -27.14
C THR A 41 20.87 -14.87 -28.53
N SER A 42 21.03 -16.19 -28.64
CA SER A 42 21.11 -16.90 -29.93
C SER A 42 19.71 -17.18 -30.52
N VAL A 43 18.67 -17.14 -29.69
CA VAL A 43 17.29 -17.48 -30.08
C VAL A 43 16.42 -16.23 -30.22
N MET A 44 16.60 -15.22 -29.37
CA MET A 44 15.84 -13.96 -29.42
C MET A 44 16.62 -12.78 -28.83
N SER A 45 16.37 -11.59 -29.36
CA SER A 45 17.00 -10.35 -28.89
C SER A 45 16.44 -9.87 -27.55
N SER A 46 15.15 -10.12 -27.26
CA SER A 46 14.45 -9.61 -26.08
C SER A 46 13.19 -10.42 -25.80
N LEU A 47 12.94 -10.72 -24.53
CA LEU A 47 11.66 -11.24 -24.05
C LEU A 47 10.61 -10.11 -23.99
N PRO A 48 9.32 -10.39 -24.18
CA PRO A 48 8.27 -9.39 -24.05
C PRO A 48 7.99 -9.06 -22.57
N ASP A 49 7.64 -7.80 -22.29
CA ASP A 49 7.53 -7.27 -20.91
C ASP A 49 6.62 -8.12 -20.01
N HIS A 50 5.47 -8.57 -20.50
CA HIS A 50 4.52 -9.39 -19.72
C HIS A 50 5.10 -10.75 -19.27
N VAL A 51 6.02 -11.35 -20.05
CA VAL A 51 6.73 -12.57 -19.65
C VAL A 51 7.78 -12.24 -18.58
N ILE A 52 8.46 -11.11 -18.68
CA ILE A 52 9.44 -10.66 -17.67
C ILE A 52 8.72 -10.35 -16.35
N GLU A 53 7.54 -9.76 -16.39
CA GLU A 53 6.70 -9.52 -15.21
C GLU A 53 6.18 -10.82 -14.57
N ASP A 54 5.77 -11.81 -15.36
CA ASP A 54 5.33 -13.10 -14.85
C ASP A 54 6.50 -13.91 -14.26
N ILE A 55 7.68 -13.89 -14.91
CA ILE A 55 8.93 -14.45 -14.38
C ILE A 55 9.29 -13.80 -13.04
N LYS A 56 9.21 -12.46 -12.95
CA LYS A 56 9.44 -11.69 -11.71
C LYS A 56 8.53 -12.19 -10.58
N VAL A 57 7.23 -12.31 -10.84
CA VAL A 57 6.24 -12.72 -9.81
C VAL A 57 6.42 -14.18 -9.40
N ARG A 58 6.73 -15.09 -10.34
CA ARG A 58 6.82 -16.54 -10.05
C ARG A 58 8.17 -16.99 -9.50
N THR A 59 9.27 -16.30 -9.84
CA THR A 59 10.62 -16.82 -9.59
C THR A 59 11.49 -15.94 -8.71
N CYS A 60 11.35 -14.61 -8.74
CA CYS A 60 12.20 -13.71 -7.94
C CYS A 60 11.81 -13.73 -6.46
N PHE A 61 12.80 -13.56 -5.59
CA PHE A 61 12.60 -13.47 -4.13
C PHE A 61 13.66 -12.58 -3.50
N VAL A 62 13.36 -12.00 -2.35
CA VAL A 62 14.29 -11.12 -1.63
C VAL A 62 15.08 -11.94 -0.62
N THR A 63 16.41 -11.82 -0.67
CA THR A 63 17.34 -12.49 0.23
C THR A 63 17.46 -11.76 1.58
N ASN A 64 17.93 -12.48 2.60
CA ASN A 64 18.27 -11.88 3.90
C ASN A 64 19.48 -10.94 3.79
N LEU A 65 19.51 -9.92 4.66
CA LEU A 65 20.54 -8.89 4.74
C LEU A 65 21.98 -9.45 4.74
N GLU A 66 22.27 -10.47 5.54
CA GLU A 66 23.60 -11.08 5.64
C GLU A 66 24.07 -11.67 4.30
N ARG A 67 23.19 -12.43 3.64
CA ARG A 67 23.44 -13.05 2.32
C ARG A 67 23.61 -11.98 1.24
N ALA A 68 22.78 -10.94 1.28
CA ALA A 68 22.87 -9.80 0.37
C ALA A 68 24.20 -9.05 0.50
N LYS A 69 24.72 -8.84 1.73
CA LYS A 69 26.06 -8.28 1.92
C LYS A 69 27.17 -9.14 1.34
N SER A 70 27.10 -10.47 1.49
CA SER A 70 28.06 -11.37 0.85
C SER A 70 28.04 -11.21 -0.68
N ILE A 71 26.84 -11.13 -1.25
CA ILE A 71 26.60 -10.87 -2.69
C ILE A 71 27.20 -9.53 -3.14
N GLN A 72 26.90 -8.43 -2.44
CA GLN A 72 27.46 -7.11 -2.73
C GLN A 72 29.00 -7.10 -2.60
N GLN A 73 29.56 -7.73 -1.56
CA GLN A 73 31.01 -7.81 -1.36
C GLN A 73 31.71 -8.62 -2.44
N SER A 74 31.14 -9.75 -2.90
CA SER A 74 31.69 -10.52 -4.02
C SER A 74 31.61 -9.75 -5.34
N ASN A 75 30.53 -9.01 -5.60
CA ASN A 75 30.40 -8.13 -6.78
C ASN A 75 31.47 -7.03 -6.77
N LEU A 76 31.64 -6.34 -5.65
CA LEU A 76 32.65 -5.28 -5.50
C LEU A 76 34.09 -5.80 -5.67
N GLN A 77 34.37 -7.03 -5.23
CA GLN A 77 35.69 -7.66 -5.33
C GLN A 77 35.90 -8.43 -6.65
N ASN A 78 34.86 -8.58 -7.48
CA ASN A 78 34.83 -9.47 -8.66
C ASN A 78 35.33 -10.89 -8.35
N ASP A 79 35.01 -11.40 -7.15
CA ASP A 79 35.52 -12.66 -6.61
C ASP A 79 34.35 -13.63 -6.34
N ASP A 80 34.00 -14.40 -7.37
CA ASP A 80 32.95 -15.42 -7.31
C ASP A 80 33.24 -16.53 -6.27
N THR A 81 34.47 -16.68 -5.76
CA THR A 81 34.77 -17.70 -4.73
C THR A 81 34.12 -17.39 -3.37
N LYS A 82 33.75 -16.13 -3.14
CA LYS A 82 33.04 -15.67 -1.94
C LYS A 82 31.53 -15.63 -2.13
N TRP A 83 31.02 -16.00 -3.31
CA TRP A 83 29.59 -16.02 -3.58
C TRP A 83 28.89 -17.09 -2.73
N PRO A 84 27.82 -16.77 -1.98
CA PRO A 84 27.10 -17.76 -1.19
C PRO A 84 26.41 -18.79 -2.12
N PRO A 85 26.32 -20.07 -1.75
CA PRO A 85 25.84 -21.12 -2.66
C PRO A 85 24.48 -20.73 -3.27
N PRO A 86 24.36 -20.69 -4.61
CA PRO A 86 23.17 -20.17 -5.27
C PRO A 86 21.96 -21.07 -5.01
N PRO A 87 20.73 -20.51 -5.03
CA PRO A 87 19.51 -21.29 -4.86
C PRO A 87 19.26 -22.15 -6.11
N SER A 88 18.28 -23.05 -6.03
CA SER A 88 17.89 -23.87 -7.18
C SER A 88 17.49 -23.02 -8.39
N SER A 89 17.96 -23.41 -9.56
CA SER A 89 17.46 -22.91 -10.85
C SER A 89 16.05 -23.45 -11.11
N VAL A 90 15.25 -22.71 -11.88
CA VAL A 90 13.84 -23.03 -12.16
C VAL A 90 13.61 -23.03 -13.66
N ASP A 91 12.87 -24.01 -14.19
CA ASP A 91 12.42 -24.02 -15.58
C ASP A 91 11.10 -23.25 -15.73
N TYR A 92 11.14 -22.18 -16.52
CA TYR A 92 9.97 -21.40 -16.90
C TYR A 92 9.50 -21.81 -18.31
N PRO A 93 8.23 -22.22 -18.48
CA PRO A 93 7.71 -22.58 -19.80
C PRO A 93 7.49 -21.31 -20.65
N LEU A 94 8.02 -21.30 -21.86
CA LEU A 94 7.81 -20.22 -22.83
C LEU A 94 6.85 -20.67 -23.93
N ASP A 95 6.14 -19.70 -24.53
CA ASP A 95 5.28 -19.95 -25.67
C ASP A 95 6.06 -20.61 -26.82
N GLY A 96 5.46 -21.64 -27.43
CA GLY A 96 6.14 -22.50 -28.40
C GLY A 96 6.82 -23.74 -27.81
N GLY A 97 6.59 -24.07 -26.54
CA GLY A 97 7.01 -25.35 -25.93
C GLY A 97 8.49 -25.42 -25.54
N SER A 98 9.24 -24.34 -25.74
CA SER A 98 10.60 -24.18 -25.24
C SER A 98 10.60 -23.90 -23.73
N LYS A 99 11.65 -24.31 -23.02
CA LYS A 99 11.83 -24.02 -21.59
C LYS A 99 12.98 -23.07 -21.35
N LEU A 100 12.75 -22.01 -20.59
CA LEU A 100 13.77 -21.07 -20.14
C LEU A 100 14.29 -21.51 -18.76
N LEU A 101 15.54 -21.94 -18.68
CA LEU A 101 16.21 -22.24 -17.41
C LEU A 101 16.71 -20.92 -16.79
N ILE A 102 16.07 -20.53 -15.69
CA ILE A 102 16.42 -19.32 -14.95
C ILE A 102 17.37 -19.71 -13.82
N SER A 103 18.61 -19.23 -13.92
CA SER A 103 19.66 -19.43 -12.91
C SER A 103 19.26 -18.87 -11.55
N GLY A 104 19.57 -19.61 -10.48
CA GLY A 104 19.41 -19.14 -9.11
C GLY A 104 20.10 -17.80 -8.82
N LYS A 105 21.25 -17.52 -9.45
CA LYS A 105 21.99 -16.25 -9.28
C LYS A 105 21.16 -15.04 -9.77
N VAL A 106 20.52 -15.16 -10.94
CA VAL A 106 19.64 -14.13 -11.52
C VAL A 106 18.46 -13.82 -10.60
N ARG A 107 17.83 -14.85 -10.03
CA ARG A 107 16.63 -14.72 -9.18
C ARG A 107 16.87 -13.90 -7.91
N GLU A 108 18.07 -13.99 -7.35
CA GLU A 108 18.49 -13.20 -6.17
C GLU A 108 18.96 -11.79 -6.57
N VAL A 109 19.85 -11.69 -7.56
CA VAL A 109 20.43 -10.40 -7.99
C VAL A 109 19.38 -9.44 -8.57
N ALA A 110 18.33 -9.97 -9.23
CA ALA A 110 17.24 -9.16 -9.76
C ALA A 110 16.54 -8.31 -8.68
N CYS A 111 16.44 -8.81 -7.45
CA CYS A 111 15.84 -8.09 -6.31
C CYS A 111 16.83 -7.15 -5.59
N GLU A 112 18.14 -7.37 -5.74
CA GLU A 112 19.16 -6.68 -4.95
C GLU A 112 19.27 -5.19 -5.32
N VAL A 113 19.00 -4.83 -6.58
CA VAL A 113 18.97 -3.45 -7.10
C VAL A 113 17.97 -2.52 -6.35
N LEU A 114 17.05 -3.06 -5.56
CA LEU A 114 16.13 -2.27 -4.71
C LEU A 114 16.79 -1.76 -3.42
N PHE A 115 17.86 -2.44 -2.98
CA PHE A 115 18.52 -2.23 -1.69
C PHE A 115 20.00 -1.86 -1.84
N GLU A 116 20.64 -2.21 -2.95
CA GLU A 116 21.95 -1.72 -3.35
C GLU A 116 21.98 -0.19 -3.32
N GLN A 117 23.06 0.37 -2.77
CA GLN A 117 23.24 1.82 -2.73
C GLN A 117 23.92 2.28 -4.00
N ASP A 118 23.18 3.02 -4.83
CA ASP A 118 23.72 3.64 -6.04
C ASP A 118 24.85 4.63 -5.70
N ARG A 119 25.54 5.17 -6.73
CA ARG A 119 26.58 6.20 -6.57
C ARG A 119 26.12 7.48 -5.85
N GLU A 120 24.82 7.66 -5.68
CA GLU A 120 24.19 8.76 -4.92
C GLU A 120 23.78 8.35 -3.48
N GLU A 121 24.19 7.16 -3.01
CA GLU A 121 23.81 6.51 -1.75
C GLU A 121 22.29 6.26 -1.54
N LYS A 122 21.51 6.39 -2.61
CA LYS A 122 20.06 6.17 -2.62
C LYS A 122 19.71 4.69 -2.78
N SER A 123 18.68 4.27 -2.04
CA SER A 123 18.00 2.99 -2.13
C SER A 123 16.57 3.15 -1.58
N VAL A 124 15.73 2.10 -1.65
CA VAL A 124 14.37 2.17 -1.07
C VAL A 124 14.41 2.47 0.43
N SER A 125 15.35 1.85 1.16
CA SER A 125 15.52 2.01 2.61
C SER A 125 15.99 3.41 3.02
N THR A 126 16.95 4.01 2.30
CA THR A 126 17.39 5.38 2.60
C THR A 126 16.32 6.42 2.27
N THR A 127 15.59 6.25 1.17
CA THR A 127 14.47 7.13 0.78
C THR A 127 13.39 7.20 1.87
N ILE A 128 13.09 6.09 2.55
CA ILE A 128 12.16 6.04 3.69
C ILE A 128 12.69 6.85 4.88
N LEU A 129 13.97 6.68 5.24
CA LEU A 129 14.59 7.42 6.36
C LEU A 129 14.71 8.92 6.07
N ASP A 130 15.09 9.30 4.85
CA ASP A 130 15.18 10.70 4.43
C ASP A 130 13.81 11.39 4.42
N SER A 131 12.75 10.65 4.09
CA SER A 131 11.37 11.13 4.21
C SER A 131 10.99 11.38 5.68
N ILE A 132 11.41 10.50 6.60
CA ILE A 132 11.20 10.68 8.05
C ILE A 132 12.04 11.85 8.60
N ILE A 133 13.26 12.09 8.09
CA ILE A 133 14.07 13.27 8.46
C ILE A 133 13.39 14.57 8.01
N GLN A 134 12.77 14.60 6.83
CA GLN A 134 12.03 15.78 6.34
C GLN A 134 10.80 16.11 7.20
N CYS A 135 10.20 15.12 7.87
CA CYS A 135 9.11 15.35 8.82
C CYS A 135 9.57 16.11 10.09
N PRO A 136 8.69 16.90 10.73
CA PRO A 136 8.99 17.56 12.00
C PRO A 136 9.23 16.52 13.12
N VAL A 137 10.07 16.87 14.09
CA VAL A 137 10.62 15.93 15.09
C VAL A 137 9.53 15.15 15.84
N ASP A 138 8.44 15.81 16.20
CA ASP A 138 7.36 15.26 17.03
C ASP A 138 6.65 14.06 16.37
N VAL A 139 6.54 14.03 15.03
CA VAL A 139 5.86 12.95 14.32
C VAL A 139 6.80 11.80 13.92
N ARG A 140 8.13 11.99 13.94
CA ARG A 140 9.10 11.00 13.40
C ARG A 140 8.96 9.63 14.05
N LYS A 141 8.78 9.58 15.38
CA LYS A 141 8.57 8.33 16.12
C LYS A 141 7.25 7.65 15.71
N ALA A 142 6.17 8.42 15.60
CA ALA A 142 4.88 7.90 15.17
C ALA A 142 4.92 7.35 13.73
N MET A 143 5.62 8.02 12.81
CA MET A 143 5.83 7.55 11.44
C MET A 143 6.60 6.23 11.39
N ALA A 144 7.67 6.08 12.17
CA ALA A 144 8.48 4.86 12.22
C ALA A 144 7.76 3.65 12.86
N GLU A 145 6.87 3.91 13.82
CA GLU A 145 6.01 2.88 14.43
C GLU A 145 4.74 2.56 13.62
N ASN A 146 4.46 3.28 12.53
CA ASN A 146 3.27 3.09 11.69
C ASN A 146 3.64 3.02 10.20
N LEU A 147 4.65 2.22 9.85
CA LEU A 147 4.98 1.97 8.45
C LEU A 147 3.93 1.04 7.82
N VAL A 148 3.43 1.42 6.64
CA VAL A 148 2.52 0.62 5.82
C VAL A 148 3.18 0.41 4.46
N LEU A 149 3.27 -0.84 4.00
CA LEU A 149 3.84 -1.17 2.71
C LEU A 149 2.71 -1.45 1.70
N ILE A 150 2.77 -0.80 0.54
CA ILE A 150 1.78 -0.92 -0.56
C ILE A 150 2.47 -1.07 -1.92
N GLY A 151 1.74 -1.60 -2.91
CA GLY A 151 2.21 -1.82 -4.28
C GLY A 151 2.72 -3.25 -4.55
N GLY A 152 2.80 -3.61 -5.83
CA GLY A 152 3.13 -4.97 -6.26
C GLY A 152 4.55 -5.44 -5.87
N THR A 153 5.55 -4.56 -5.85
CA THR A 153 6.94 -4.92 -5.50
C THR A 153 7.08 -5.40 -4.05
N VAL A 154 6.23 -4.91 -3.14
CA VAL A 154 6.19 -5.32 -1.74
C VAL A 154 5.76 -6.78 -1.57
N MET A 155 5.00 -7.33 -2.52
CA MET A 155 4.52 -8.72 -2.47
C MET A 155 5.62 -9.76 -2.74
N LEU A 156 6.85 -9.33 -3.07
CA LEU A 156 7.97 -10.25 -3.22
C LEU A 156 8.28 -10.96 -1.89
N PRO A 157 8.44 -12.29 -1.89
CA PRO A 157 8.69 -13.04 -0.67
C PRO A 157 10.03 -12.60 -0.04
N GLY A 158 10.00 -12.32 1.27
CA GLY A 158 11.15 -11.83 2.04
C GLY A 158 11.30 -10.30 2.12
N PHE A 159 10.58 -9.51 1.30
CA PHE A 159 10.78 -8.06 1.18
C PHE A 159 10.68 -7.31 2.52
N ALA A 160 9.62 -7.55 3.29
CA ALA A 160 9.40 -6.86 4.57
C ALA A 160 10.49 -7.18 5.63
N HIS A 161 11.01 -8.42 5.64
CA HIS A 161 12.08 -8.81 6.56
C HIS A 161 13.40 -8.13 6.19
N ARG A 162 13.76 -8.15 4.90
CA ARG A 162 14.93 -7.44 4.38
C ARG A 162 14.87 -5.95 4.69
N LEU A 163 13.74 -5.30 4.42
CA LEU A 163 13.55 -3.88 4.68
C LEU A 163 13.73 -3.51 6.16
N ILE A 164 13.19 -4.30 7.10
CA ILE A 164 13.40 -4.05 8.54
C ILE A 164 14.88 -4.21 8.94
N GLY A 165 15.60 -5.16 8.33
CA GLY A 165 17.04 -5.33 8.54
C GLY A 165 17.84 -4.12 8.09
N GLU A 166 17.62 -3.70 6.83
CA GLU A 166 18.26 -2.51 6.23
C GLU A 166 17.97 -1.23 7.03
N LEU A 167 16.71 -0.99 7.40
CA LEU A 167 16.33 0.20 8.18
C LEU A 167 17.02 0.26 9.55
N LYS A 168 17.25 -0.89 10.20
CA LYS A 168 17.98 -0.96 11.49
C LYS A 168 19.46 -0.63 11.31
N GLU A 169 20.11 -1.22 10.32
CA GLU A 169 21.53 -0.95 10.02
C GLU A 169 21.78 0.49 9.60
N LEU A 170 20.91 1.05 8.76
CA LEU A 170 21.02 2.45 8.36
C LEU A 170 20.87 3.40 9.55
N LEU A 171 20.05 3.05 10.56
CA LEU A 171 19.91 3.82 11.81
C LEU A 171 21.20 3.82 12.66
N GLU A 172 22.03 2.77 12.56
CA GLU A 172 23.32 2.72 13.24
C GLU A 172 24.37 3.67 12.62
N ARG A 173 24.21 4.07 11.34
CA ARG A 173 25.10 5.03 10.68
C ARG A 173 25.03 6.40 11.38
N PRO A 174 26.17 7.12 11.56
CA PRO A 174 26.22 8.35 12.35
C PRO A 174 25.24 9.42 11.86
N TYR A 175 25.10 9.59 10.54
CA TYR A 175 24.19 10.55 9.91
C TYR A 175 22.72 10.39 10.36
N TYR A 176 22.22 9.15 10.42
CA TYR A 176 20.85 8.88 10.84
C TYR A 176 20.74 8.87 12.37
N LYS A 177 21.71 8.27 13.07
CA LYS A 177 21.75 8.17 14.54
C LYS A 177 21.67 9.52 15.26
N GLU A 178 22.33 10.54 14.72
CA GLU A 178 22.30 11.91 15.28
C GLU A 178 20.97 12.65 15.01
N ARG A 179 20.23 12.25 13.97
CA ARG A 179 19.02 12.94 13.48
C ARG A 179 17.71 12.24 13.85
N LEU A 180 17.77 10.95 14.16
CA LEU A 180 16.63 10.06 14.37
C LEU A 180 16.77 9.27 15.68
N ALA A 181 16.22 9.81 16.76
CA ALA A 181 16.08 9.11 18.05
C ALA A 181 14.92 8.08 18.02
N ILE A 182 14.97 7.13 17.08
CA ILE A 182 13.93 6.11 16.85
C ILE A 182 14.39 4.78 17.48
N SER A 183 13.50 4.17 18.28
CA SER A 183 13.81 2.92 19.00
C SER A 183 13.37 1.64 18.29
N SER A 184 12.39 1.72 17.39
CA SER A 184 11.76 0.54 16.76
C SER A 184 10.98 0.91 15.51
N PHE A 185 11.14 0.09 14.46
CA PHE A 185 10.24 0.08 13.32
C PHE A 185 9.15 -0.97 13.52
N LYS A 186 7.91 -0.63 13.15
CA LYS A 186 6.79 -1.58 13.09
C LYS A 186 6.11 -1.43 11.72
N ILE A 187 5.88 -2.56 11.07
CA ILE A 187 5.20 -2.62 9.78
C ILE A 187 3.81 -3.19 10.02
N HIS A 188 2.78 -2.45 9.62
CA HIS A 188 1.39 -2.87 9.71
C HIS A 188 0.95 -3.41 8.36
N SER A 189 0.52 -4.68 8.34
CA SER A 189 -0.08 -5.29 7.16
C SER A 189 -1.51 -4.74 6.98
N PRO A 190 -1.87 -4.24 5.78
CA PRO A 190 -3.26 -3.91 5.47
C PRO A 190 -4.16 -5.17 5.50
N PRO A 191 -5.49 -5.03 5.63
CA PRO A 191 -6.44 -6.15 5.67
C PRO A 191 -6.65 -6.85 4.31
N CYS A 192 -5.86 -6.49 3.31
CA CYS A 192 -5.98 -6.90 1.90
C CYS A 192 -4.59 -6.85 1.24
N GLU A 193 -4.43 -7.43 0.06
CA GLU A 193 -3.11 -7.46 -0.59
C GLU A 193 -2.55 -6.05 -0.88
N ALA A 194 -1.24 -5.93 -0.75
CA ALA A 194 -0.52 -4.65 -0.90
C ALA A 194 -0.77 -3.97 -2.25
N ASN A 195 -1.01 -4.75 -3.32
CA ASN A 195 -1.23 -4.24 -4.68
C ASN A 195 -2.52 -3.40 -4.80
N TYR A 196 -3.66 -3.87 -4.28
CA TYR A 196 -4.94 -3.17 -4.40
C TYR A 196 -5.37 -2.42 -3.12
N THR A 197 -4.52 -2.38 -2.09
CA THR A 197 -4.77 -1.63 -0.85
C THR A 197 -5.10 -0.15 -1.11
N ALA A 198 -4.39 0.51 -2.03
CA ALA A 198 -4.66 1.90 -2.41
C ALA A 198 -6.06 2.07 -3.06
N TRP A 199 -6.47 1.11 -3.91
CA TRP A 199 -7.78 1.10 -4.55
C TRP A 199 -8.91 0.85 -3.56
N LEU A 200 -8.72 -0.08 -2.62
CA LEU A 200 -9.65 -0.29 -1.50
C LEU A 200 -9.77 0.96 -0.64
N GLY A 201 -8.66 1.66 -0.35
CA GLY A 201 -8.67 2.93 0.37
C GLY A 201 -9.52 4.00 -0.34
N GLY A 202 -9.44 4.10 -1.66
CA GLY A 202 -10.32 4.96 -2.46
C GLY A 202 -11.80 4.59 -2.34
N ALA A 203 -12.14 3.30 -2.50
CA ALA A 203 -13.50 2.79 -2.38
C ALA A 203 -14.10 2.99 -0.96
N VAL A 204 -13.29 2.75 0.08
CA VAL A 204 -13.69 2.96 1.48
C VAL A 204 -13.86 4.46 1.78
N THR A 205 -13.03 5.32 1.20
CA THR A 205 -13.14 6.79 1.34
C THR A 205 -14.41 7.33 0.70
N SER A 206 -14.76 6.87 -0.52
CA SER A 206 -16.03 7.27 -1.16
C SER A 206 -17.25 6.77 -0.38
N TYR A 207 -17.18 5.58 0.22
CA TYR A 207 -18.22 5.06 1.11
C TYR A 207 -18.36 5.89 2.40
N LEU A 208 -17.28 6.13 3.15
CA LEU A 208 -17.32 6.80 4.45
C LEU A 208 -17.70 8.28 4.37
N SER A 209 -17.41 8.95 3.26
CA SER A 209 -17.93 10.31 3.00
C SER A 209 -19.47 10.33 3.11
N SER A 210 -20.13 9.25 2.67
CA SER A 210 -21.57 9.04 2.79
C SER A 210 -22.05 8.90 4.24
N PHE A 211 -21.23 8.30 5.10
CA PHE A 211 -21.60 8.02 6.49
C PHE A 211 -21.58 9.28 7.38
N ILE A 212 -20.74 10.26 7.08
CA ILE A 212 -20.64 11.52 7.85
C ILE A 212 -21.93 12.36 7.72
N LEU A 213 -22.68 12.24 6.62
CA LEU A 213 -24.00 12.87 6.48
C LEU A 213 -25.16 11.94 6.93
N LEU A 214 -25.08 10.62 6.67
CA LEU A 214 -26.17 9.70 7.02
C LEU A 214 -26.28 9.39 8.53
N SER A 215 -25.19 9.52 9.29
CA SER A 215 -25.18 9.31 10.75
C SER A 215 -26.00 10.34 11.54
N CYS A 216 -26.51 11.40 10.90
CA CYS A 216 -27.48 12.31 11.48
C CYS A 216 -28.95 11.86 11.36
N ASN A 217 -29.29 10.82 10.56
CA ASN A 217 -30.72 10.55 10.24
C ASN A 217 -31.21 9.10 10.23
N PHE A 218 -30.37 8.04 10.28
CA PHE A 218 -30.90 6.67 10.32
C PHE A 218 -30.32 5.79 11.44
N VAL A 219 -31.17 5.51 12.43
CA VAL A 219 -30.97 4.46 13.44
C VAL A 219 -31.51 3.14 12.90
N SER A 220 -30.74 2.06 13.10
CA SER A 220 -31.09 0.65 12.84
C SER A 220 -31.11 0.20 11.37
N PHE A 221 -30.17 -0.69 10.99
CA PHE A 221 -30.41 -2.12 10.70
C PHE A 221 -29.15 -2.74 10.04
N PRO A 222 -28.62 -3.89 10.52
CA PRO A 222 -27.39 -4.46 9.99
C PRO A 222 -27.60 -5.53 8.88
N SER A 223 -26.56 -5.68 8.04
CA SER A 223 -26.14 -6.92 7.36
C SER A 223 -26.50 -7.20 5.88
N PHE A 224 -27.19 -6.35 5.11
CA PHE A 224 -27.44 -6.68 3.67
C PHE A 224 -27.28 -5.55 2.63
N TYR A 225 -26.85 -4.34 3.02
CA TYR A 225 -26.77 -3.17 2.11
C TYR A 225 -25.35 -2.69 1.79
N LEU A 226 -24.30 -3.48 2.06
CA LEU A 226 -22.91 -3.06 1.84
C LEU A 226 -22.53 -2.81 0.37
N LEU A 227 -23.08 -3.58 -0.59
CA LEU A 227 -22.84 -3.34 -2.03
C LEU A 227 -23.72 -2.21 -2.60
N SER A 228 -25.01 -2.19 -2.24
CA SER A 228 -25.98 -1.23 -2.78
C SER A 228 -25.84 0.16 -2.18
N GLY A 229 -25.48 0.27 -0.90
CA GLY A 229 -25.19 1.54 -0.23
C GLY A 229 -23.92 2.23 -0.77
N ALA A 230 -22.94 1.45 -1.25
CA ALA A 230 -21.72 2.01 -1.84
C ALA A 230 -21.98 2.69 -3.21
N LEU A 231 -22.85 2.10 -4.03
CA LEU A 231 -23.26 2.67 -5.32
C LEU A 231 -24.06 3.97 -5.15
N PHE A 232 -25.00 4.02 -4.20
CA PHE A 232 -25.80 5.23 -3.94
C PHE A 232 -25.01 6.32 -3.21
N GLY A 233 -24.22 5.96 -2.18
CA GLY A 233 -23.41 6.92 -1.44
C GLY A 233 -22.35 7.63 -2.29
N ALA A 234 -21.73 6.90 -3.22
CA ALA A 234 -20.80 7.49 -4.17
C ALA A 234 -21.43 8.54 -5.09
N MET A 235 -22.73 8.45 -5.40
CA MET A 235 -23.41 9.40 -6.31
C MET A 235 -23.71 10.77 -5.69
N GLU A 236 -24.03 10.85 -4.40
CA GLU A 236 -24.43 12.13 -3.81
C GLU A 236 -23.26 12.95 -3.25
N ILE A 237 -22.17 12.31 -2.79
CA ILE A 237 -21.19 13.00 -1.92
C ILE A 237 -19.80 13.20 -2.54
N LEU A 238 -19.43 12.46 -3.59
CA LEU A 238 -18.35 12.91 -4.49
C LEU A 238 -18.65 14.32 -5.02
N SER A 239 -19.92 14.65 -5.25
CA SER A 239 -20.42 15.94 -5.73
C SER A 239 -20.03 17.16 -4.88
N TYR A 240 -19.76 17.01 -3.58
CA TYR A 240 -19.49 18.12 -2.65
C TYR A 240 -18.00 18.38 -2.37
N ARG A 241 -17.09 17.48 -2.81
CA ARG A 241 -15.64 17.61 -2.60
C ARG A 241 -14.78 17.31 -3.83
N SER A 242 -15.32 16.62 -4.83
CA SER A 242 -14.70 16.51 -6.14
C SER A 242 -15.18 17.64 -7.07
N LEU A 243 -14.40 17.93 -8.11
CA LEU A 243 -14.75 18.95 -9.09
C LEU A 243 -15.98 18.52 -9.91
N SER A 244 -17.05 19.31 -9.86
CA SER A 244 -18.23 19.05 -10.67
C SER A 244 -17.95 19.27 -12.17
N ARG A 245 -18.70 18.58 -13.04
CA ARG A 245 -18.56 18.73 -14.50
C ARG A 245 -18.76 20.18 -14.95
N ASP A 246 -19.66 20.90 -14.31
CA ASP A 246 -20.00 22.26 -14.72
C ASP A 246 -19.00 23.28 -14.15
N ALA A 247 -18.39 23.02 -12.99
CA ALA A 247 -17.21 23.76 -12.53
C ALA A 247 -16.00 23.55 -13.46
N TYR A 248 -15.73 22.32 -13.89
CA TYR A 248 -14.68 22.03 -14.88
C TYR A 248 -14.91 22.73 -16.23
N LYS A 249 -16.17 22.85 -16.67
CA LYS A 249 -16.52 23.60 -17.89
C LYS A 249 -16.28 25.11 -17.76
N GLN A 250 -16.26 25.65 -16.55
CA GLN A 250 -15.99 27.07 -16.29
C GLN A 250 -14.49 27.34 -16.11
N SER A 251 -13.76 26.48 -15.40
CA SER A 251 -12.31 26.62 -15.16
C SER A 251 -11.43 26.09 -16.29
N GLY A 252 -11.92 25.12 -17.08
CA GLY A 252 -11.16 24.35 -18.06
C GLY A 252 -10.08 23.44 -17.46
N LYS A 253 -9.95 23.37 -16.13
CA LYS A 253 -8.85 22.71 -15.42
C LYS A 253 -9.32 22.00 -14.15
N VAL A 254 -8.67 20.89 -13.83
CA VAL A 254 -8.77 20.27 -12.51
C VAL A 254 -7.75 20.96 -11.59
N PRO A 255 -8.13 21.45 -10.40
CA PRO A 255 -7.18 22.03 -9.46
C PRO A 255 -6.26 20.94 -8.92
N ASP A 256 -4.96 21.16 -9.05
CA ASP A 256 -3.89 20.32 -8.50
C ASP A 256 -3.28 20.99 -7.26
N TRP A 257 -2.42 20.30 -6.52
CA TRP A 257 -1.74 20.84 -5.33
C TRP A 257 -0.88 22.08 -5.62
N CYS A 258 -0.51 22.30 -6.89
CA CYS A 258 0.20 23.49 -7.36
C CYS A 258 -0.72 24.60 -7.93
N SER A 259 -2.03 24.38 -8.01
CA SER A 259 -3.01 25.36 -8.49
C SER A 259 -3.34 26.38 -7.40
N LEU A 260 -2.50 27.40 -7.27
CA LEU A 260 -2.69 28.55 -6.35
C LEU A 260 -3.78 29.54 -6.80
N ASP A 261 -4.76 29.09 -7.61
CA ASP A 261 -5.89 29.93 -8.01
C ASP A 261 -6.81 30.16 -6.79
N GLU A 262 -6.71 31.35 -6.18
CA GLU A 262 -7.52 31.77 -5.03
C GLU A 262 -9.03 31.65 -5.28
N ALA A 263 -9.46 31.66 -6.55
CA ALA A 263 -10.84 31.42 -6.99
C ALA A 263 -11.40 30.01 -6.68
N VAL A 264 -10.57 29.07 -6.20
CA VAL A 264 -11.02 27.75 -5.70
C VAL A 264 -11.22 27.76 -4.17
N GLN A 265 -10.75 28.81 -3.48
CA GLN A 265 -11.16 29.06 -2.10
C GLN A 265 -12.57 29.67 -2.11
N GLU A 266 -13.45 29.17 -1.23
CA GLU A 266 -14.86 29.58 -1.13
C GLU A 266 -15.80 29.13 -2.27
N ALA A 267 -15.75 27.83 -2.64
CA ALA A 267 -16.98 27.15 -3.00
C ALA A 267 -17.91 27.11 -1.75
N GLU A 268 -18.82 28.10 -1.69
CA GLU A 268 -19.81 28.41 -0.65
C GLU A 268 -19.77 27.55 0.63
N VAL A 269 -19.35 28.17 1.74
CA VAL A 269 -19.76 27.70 3.06
C VAL A 269 -21.27 27.94 3.18
N VAL A 270 -22.06 26.92 2.79
CA VAL A 270 -23.50 26.87 3.05
C VAL A 270 -23.73 27.29 4.50
N PRO A 271 -24.57 28.32 4.77
CA PRO A 271 -24.73 28.85 6.11
C PRO A 271 -25.05 27.72 7.09
N LYS A 272 -24.22 27.59 8.13
CA LYS A 272 -24.53 26.72 9.27
C LYS A 272 -25.68 27.34 10.04
N GLU A 273 -26.91 27.16 9.54
CA GLU A 273 -28.10 27.23 10.38
C GLU A 273 -27.97 26.13 11.44
N ARG A 274 -27.37 26.53 12.57
CA ARG A 274 -27.47 25.78 13.82
C ARG A 274 -28.94 25.75 14.17
N THR A 275 -29.63 24.67 13.79
CA THR A 275 -30.95 24.34 14.34
C THR A 275 -30.85 24.47 15.86
N PRO A 276 -31.55 25.43 16.49
CA PRO A 276 -31.27 25.76 17.88
C PRO A 276 -31.74 24.58 18.73
N PHE A 277 -30.81 23.98 19.49
CA PHE A 277 -31.02 22.81 20.37
C PHE A 277 -32.30 22.89 21.22
N LYS A 278 -32.75 24.10 21.56
CA LYS A 278 -34.02 24.41 22.24
C LYS A 278 -35.27 23.84 21.54
N GLN A 279 -35.30 23.71 20.21
CA GLN A 279 -36.46 23.14 19.49
C GLN A 279 -36.57 21.62 19.68
N LEU A 280 -35.46 20.88 19.67
CA LEU A 280 -35.49 19.44 20.00
C LEU A 280 -35.93 19.21 21.46
N GLU A 281 -35.53 20.08 22.38
CA GLU A 281 -35.90 19.97 23.79
C GLU A 281 -37.40 20.26 24.02
N ALA A 282 -37.99 21.19 23.26
CA ALA A 282 -39.43 21.43 23.24
C ALA A 282 -40.22 20.24 22.65
N LEU A 283 -39.75 19.66 21.54
CA LEU A 283 -40.37 18.47 20.94
C LEU A 283 -40.29 17.24 21.86
N ARG A 284 -39.19 17.09 22.60
CA ARG A 284 -39.03 15.99 23.58
C ARG A 284 -39.99 16.12 24.76
N LYS A 285 -40.32 17.35 25.20
CA LYS A 285 -41.35 17.61 26.23
C LYS A 285 -42.76 17.34 25.70
N LEU A 286 -43.09 17.82 24.49
CA LEU A 286 -44.39 17.57 23.84
C LEU A 286 -44.65 16.08 23.56
N SER A 287 -43.60 15.27 23.36
CA SER A 287 -43.71 13.82 23.21
C SER A 287 -43.99 13.10 24.55
N LEU A 288 -43.59 13.66 25.68
CA LEU A 288 -43.78 13.07 27.02
C LEU A 288 -45.18 13.35 27.58
N GLU A 289 -45.81 14.48 27.22
CA GLU A 289 -47.17 14.83 27.68
C GLU A 289 -48.30 14.07 26.97
N LYS A 290 -48.02 13.37 25.86
CA LYS A 290 -49.04 12.77 24.99
C LYS A 290 -49.36 11.28 25.22
N SER A 291 -48.97 10.72 26.36
CA SER A 291 -49.34 9.34 26.75
C SER A 291 -50.48 9.33 27.77
N PRO A 292 -51.74 9.04 27.38
CA PRO A 292 -52.84 8.88 28.33
C PRO A 292 -52.72 7.53 29.04
N ALA A 293 -52.83 7.54 30.37
CA ALA A 293 -52.80 6.34 31.18
C ALA A 293 -54.10 5.52 31.05
N SER A 294 -53.98 4.20 30.94
CA SER A 294 -55.02 3.27 31.39
C SER A 294 -54.41 2.02 32.05
N THR A 295 -54.70 1.91 33.35
CA THR A 295 -54.84 0.70 34.17
C THR A 295 -55.44 -0.49 33.40
N SER A 296 -55.26 -1.77 33.75
CA SER A 296 -54.74 -2.47 34.96
C SER A 296 -54.39 -3.93 34.55
N THR A 297 -53.90 -4.89 35.37
CA THR A 297 -53.90 -5.09 36.84
C THR A 297 -52.64 -5.87 37.28
N ALA A 298 -52.69 -6.66 38.37
CA ALA A 298 -51.59 -7.47 38.89
C ALA A 298 -52.01 -8.92 39.20
N SER A 299 -51.06 -9.86 39.18
CA SER A 299 -51.07 -11.04 40.06
C SER A 299 -49.67 -11.66 40.20
N SER A 300 -49.18 -11.74 41.43
CA SER A 300 -47.97 -12.43 41.85
C SER A 300 -48.19 -13.93 42.07
N THR A 301 -47.15 -14.76 41.89
CA THR A 301 -46.79 -15.82 42.86
C THR A 301 -45.37 -16.37 42.64
N SER A 302 -44.76 -16.82 43.73
CA SER A 302 -43.43 -17.44 43.84
C SER A 302 -43.50 -18.97 43.83
N SER A 303 -42.47 -19.67 43.31
CA SER A 303 -41.74 -20.77 44.00
C SER A 303 -40.95 -21.70 43.04
N SER A 304 -39.68 -21.94 43.36
CA SER A 304 -38.92 -23.18 43.04
C SER A 304 -39.51 -24.38 43.84
N PRO A 305 -39.24 -25.70 43.56
CA PRO A 305 -37.94 -26.22 43.08
C PRO A 305 -37.90 -27.55 42.27
N SER A 306 -36.66 -27.94 41.90
CA SER A 306 -36.10 -29.31 41.86
C SER A 306 -36.60 -30.44 40.92
N VAL A 307 -35.69 -30.81 39.99
CA VAL A 307 -35.04 -32.15 39.85
C VAL A 307 -35.85 -33.42 39.49
N LYS A 308 -35.34 -34.12 38.45
CA LYS A 308 -35.56 -35.53 38.03
C LYS A 308 -36.92 -35.92 37.43
N LYS A 309 -36.89 -36.23 36.12
CA LYS A 309 -36.57 -37.62 35.71
C LYS A 309 -35.79 -37.64 34.41
#